data_AF-A0A453RSA1-F1
#
_entry.id   AF-A0A453RSA1-F1
#
_cell.length_a   1.000
_cell.length_b   1.000
_cell.length_c   1.000
_cell.angle_alpha   90.00
_cell.angle_beta   90.00
_cell.angle_gamma   90.00
#
_symmetry.space_group_name_H-M   'P 1'
#
loop_
_entity.id
_entity.type
_entity.pdbx_description
1 polymer ?
#
loop_
_entity_poly.entity_id
_entity_poly.type
_entity_poly.pdbx_seq_one_letter_code
_entity_poly.pdbx_strand_id
1 'polypeptide(L)'
;IEVVDGPNDEGEMFTRPGKLSDRFPQPYPNEQAARFANGGAYPPDLSLITKARHDGQNYVFALLTGYHDPPAGVQIREGLHYNPYFPGGAIAMPKMLMDGAIEYEDGTPATEAQMGKDVVSFLSWAAEPEMEERKLDGCQMDLPTVTCSSP
;
A
#
# COMPACT_ATOMS: atom_id res chain seq x y z
N ILE A 1 -5.19 -5.98 18.90
CA ILE A 1 -4.46 -6.97 18.06
C ILE A 1 -3.76 -7.93 19.00
N GLU A 2 -3.87 -9.23 18.72
CA GLU A 2 -3.16 -10.27 19.46
C GLU A 2 -1.96 -10.72 18.65
N VAL A 3 -0.81 -10.86 19.31
CA VAL A 3 0.45 -11.29 18.70
C VAL A 3 0.89 -12.56 19.43
N VAL A 4 1.23 -13.59 18.66
CA VAL A 4 1.81 -14.82 19.19
C VAL A 4 3.23 -14.54 19.64
N ASP A 5 3.54 -14.81 20.90
CA ASP A 5 4.86 -14.63 21.49
C ASP A 5 5.44 -15.97 21.99
N GLY A 6 6.77 -15.99 22.07
CA GLY A 6 7.60 -17.17 22.28
C GLY A 6 7.46 -17.84 23.65
N PRO A 7 7.99 -19.07 23.78
CA PRO A 7 7.48 -20.05 24.71
C PRO A 7 7.59 -19.61 26.17
N ASN A 8 6.50 -19.82 26.91
CA ASN A 8 6.48 -19.67 28.35
C ASN A 8 7.34 -20.76 29.03
N ASP A 9 7.42 -20.74 30.36
CA ASP A 9 8.21 -21.71 31.14
C ASP A 9 7.76 -23.18 30.92
N GLU A 10 6.59 -23.40 30.31
CA GLU A 10 6.03 -24.72 29.97
C GLU A 10 6.31 -25.14 28.51
N GLY A 11 6.96 -24.28 27.73
CA GLY A 11 7.29 -24.54 26.32
C GLY A 11 6.14 -24.22 25.34
N GLU A 12 5.05 -23.62 25.81
CA GLU A 12 3.88 -23.28 25.00
C GLU A 12 3.96 -21.83 24.48
N MET A 13 3.59 -21.63 23.21
CA MET A 13 3.44 -20.30 22.63
C MET A 13 2.15 -19.66 23.18
N PHE A 14 2.22 -18.42 23.66
CA PHE A 14 1.05 -17.71 24.18
C PHE A 14 0.72 -16.48 23.34
N THR A 15 -0.54 -16.04 23.38
CA THR A 15 -0.96 -14.78 22.76
C THR A 15 -0.89 -13.66 23.78
N ARG A 16 -0.37 -12.50 23.34
CA ARG A 16 -0.33 -11.29 24.17
C ARG A 16 -0.93 -10.10 23.42
N PRO A 17 -1.39 -9.07 24.13
CA PRO A 17 -1.73 -7.80 23.48
C PRO A 17 -0.49 -7.24 22.77
N GLY A 18 -0.72 -6.72 21.56
CA GLY A 18 0.32 -6.06 20.77
C GLY A 18 0.92 -4.86 21.49
N LYS A 19 2.23 -4.66 21.31
CA LYS A 19 3.01 -3.53 21.80
C LYS A 19 3.42 -2.65 20.63
N LEU A 20 3.82 -1.40 20.91
CA LEU A 20 4.28 -0.45 19.88
C LEU A 20 5.51 -0.93 19.10
N SER A 21 6.31 -1.83 19.67
CA SER A 21 7.47 -2.43 19.02
C SER A 21 7.13 -3.56 18.04
N ASP A 22 5.90 -4.06 18.07
CA ASP A 22 5.48 -5.17 17.21
C ASP A 22 5.23 -4.67 15.78
N ARG A 23 5.57 -5.50 14.80
CA ARG A 23 5.25 -5.22 13.39
C ARG A 23 3.76 -5.37 13.13
N PHE A 24 3.31 -4.83 12.01
CA PHE A 24 1.95 -5.07 11.56
C PHE A 24 1.69 -6.58 11.38
N PRO A 25 0.54 -7.07 11.87
CA PRO A 25 0.16 -8.47 11.74
C PRO A 25 -0.02 -8.82 10.27
N GLN A 26 0.43 -10.01 9.88
CA GLN A 26 0.19 -10.51 8.54
C GLN A 26 -1.25 -11.02 8.41
N PRO A 27 -1.96 -10.70 7.31
CA PRO A 27 -3.35 -11.14 7.12
C PRO A 27 -3.47 -12.64 6.86
N TYR A 28 -2.41 -13.26 6.33
CA TYR A 28 -2.36 -14.69 6.04
C TYR A 28 -1.12 -15.31 6.69
N PRO A 29 -1.21 -16.57 7.16
CA PRO A 29 -0.08 -17.25 7.79
C PRO A 29 1.03 -17.63 6.80
N ASN A 30 0.68 -17.82 5.52
CA ASN A 30 1.64 -18.16 4.47
C ASN A 30 1.10 -17.79 3.07
N GLU A 31 1.97 -17.86 2.06
CA GLU A 31 1.63 -17.52 0.68
C GLU A 31 0.56 -18.45 0.07
N GLN A 32 0.55 -19.73 0.46
CA GLN A 32 -0.42 -20.70 -0.06
C GLN A 32 -1.84 -20.38 0.42
N ALA A 33 -1.99 -20.01 1.69
CA ALA A 33 -3.25 -19.55 2.26
C ALA A 33 -3.73 -18.26 1.59
N ALA A 34 -2.82 -17.32 1.34
CA ALA A 34 -3.13 -16.08 0.63
C ALA A 34 -3.61 -16.35 -0.81
N ARG A 35 -2.93 -17.25 -1.55
CA ARG A 35 -3.37 -17.64 -2.90
C ARG A 35 -4.71 -18.35 -2.89
N PHE A 36 -4.93 -19.27 -1.94
CA PHE A 36 -6.19 -19.98 -1.83
C PHE A 36 -7.36 -19.03 -1.58
N ALA A 37 -7.20 -18.06 -0.67
CA ALA A 37 -8.23 -17.08 -0.35
C ALA A 37 -8.55 -16.11 -1.51
N ASN A 38 -7.58 -15.82 -2.39
CA ASN A 38 -7.71 -14.85 -3.48
C ASN A 38 -7.77 -15.49 -4.88
N GLY A 39 -8.27 -16.73 -4.99
CA GLY A 39 -8.48 -17.37 -6.29
C GLY A 39 -7.20 -17.65 -7.08
N GLY A 40 -6.09 -17.91 -6.40
CA GLY A 40 -4.76 -18.20 -6.96
C GLY A 40 -3.83 -16.98 -7.05
N ALA A 41 -4.35 -15.77 -6.87
CA ALA A 41 -3.55 -14.54 -6.86
C ALA A 41 -2.88 -14.34 -5.50
N TYR A 42 -1.63 -13.89 -5.50
CA TYR A 42 -0.91 -13.55 -4.27
C TYR A 42 -0.87 -12.02 -4.11
N PRO A 43 -1.52 -11.45 -3.08
CA PRO A 43 -1.39 -10.04 -2.77
C PRO A 43 0.07 -9.72 -2.43
N PRO A 44 0.72 -8.80 -3.18
CA PRO A 44 2.10 -8.41 -2.87
C PRO A 44 2.16 -7.66 -1.55
N ASP A 45 3.30 -7.75 -0.87
CA ASP A 45 3.57 -6.92 0.30
C ASP A 45 3.60 -5.43 -0.10
N LEU A 46 2.94 -4.60 0.70
CA LEU A 46 2.73 -3.18 0.39
C LEU A 46 3.82 -2.26 0.94
N SER A 47 4.73 -2.76 1.78
CA SER A 47 5.76 -1.92 2.43
C SER A 47 6.66 -1.18 1.43
N LEU A 48 6.93 -1.75 0.25
CA LEU A 48 7.79 -1.14 -0.77
C LEU A 48 7.08 -0.94 -2.12
N ILE A 49 5.74 -1.01 -2.16
CA ILE A 49 5.01 -1.08 -3.43
C ILE A 49 5.19 0.16 -4.31
N THR A 50 5.34 1.33 -3.70
CA THR A 50 5.57 2.62 -4.37
C THR A 50 6.97 2.73 -4.98
N LYS A 51 7.94 1.93 -4.52
CA LYS A 51 9.28 1.85 -5.13
C LYS A 51 9.41 0.65 -6.08
N ALA A 52 8.64 -0.41 -5.83
CA ALA A 52 8.66 -1.65 -6.60
C ALA A 52 7.85 -1.58 -7.91
N ARG A 53 7.14 -0.48 -8.18
CA ARG A 53 6.36 -0.26 -9.39
C ARG A 53 6.83 1.00 -10.11
N HIS A 54 6.77 0.96 -11.44
CA HIS A 54 7.06 2.12 -12.26
C HIS A 54 6.06 3.24 -11.94
N ASP A 55 6.55 4.49 -11.87
CA ASP A 55 5.76 5.67 -11.51
C ASP A 55 5.13 5.64 -10.10
N GLY A 56 5.50 4.65 -9.29
CA GLY A 56 5.30 4.57 -7.85
C GLY A 56 3.94 5.02 -7.32
N GLN A 57 3.91 6.18 -6.66
CA GLN A 57 2.70 6.78 -6.08
C GLN A 57 1.60 6.99 -7.11
N ASN A 58 1.94 7.52 -8.28
CA ASN A 58 0.99 7.83 -9.34
C ASN A 58 0.33 6.54 -9.85
N TYR A 59 1.14 5.49 -10.04
CA TYR A 59 0.65 4.18 -10.44
C TYR A 59 -0.34 3.61 -9.43
N VAL A 60 -0.03 3.65 -8.13
CA VAL A 60 -0.93 3.12 -7.09
C VAL A 60 -2.22 3.93 -7.01
N PHE A 61 -2.15 5.26 -7.12
CA PHE A 61 -3.32 6.13 -7.14
C PHE A 61 -4.25 5.84 -8.33
N ALA A 62 -3.68 5.78 -9.55
CA ALA A 62 -4.44 5.46 -10.76
C ALA A 62 -5.00 4.03 -10.71
N LEU A 63 -4.28 3.08 -10.12
CA LEU A 63 -4.77 1.72 -9.95
C LEU A 63 -5.99 1.67 -9.01
N LEU A 64 -5.96 2.39 -7.89
CA LEU A 64 -7.05 2.37 -6.91
C LEU A 64 -8.31 3.09 -7.41
N THR A 65 -8.14 4.18 -8.15
CA THR A 65 -9.24 5.04 -8.63
C THR A 65 -9.73 4.70 -10.05
N GLY A 66 -8.92 3.98 -10.81
CA GLY A 66 -9.13 3.72 -12.24
C GLY A 66 -9.94 2.47 -12.57
N TYR A 67 -10.80 2.01 -11.67
CA TYR A 67 -11.68 0.87 -11.94
C TYR A 67 -12.82 1.30 -12.88
N HIS A 68 -12.89 0.66 -14.05
CA HIS A 68 -13.87 0.94 -15.09
C HIS A 68 -14.48 -0.35 -15.63
N ASP A 69 -15.61 -0.24 -16.32
CA ASP A 69 -16.17 -1.37 -17.05
C ASP A 69 -15.29 -1.71 -18.27
N PRO A 70 -15.19 -3.01 -18.63
CA PRO A 70 -14.43 -3.42 -19.80
C PRO A 70 -15.00 -2.80 -21.08
N PRO A 71 -14.16 -2.28 -21.99
CA PRO A 71 -14.62 -1.79 -23.28
C PRO A 71 -15.19 -2.92 -24.13
N ALA A 72 -16.05 -2.57 -25.10
CA ALA A 72 -16.70 -3.54 -25.97
C ALA A 72 -15.67 -4.45 -26.67
N GLY A 73 -15.77 -5.76 -26.44
CA GLY A 73 -14.89 -6.79 -27.02
C GLY A 73 -13.86 -7.38 -26.07
N VAL A 74 -13.63 -6.80 -24.88
CA VAL A 74 -12.76 -7.38 -23.86
C VAL A 74 -13.57 -8.27 -22.93
N GLN A 75 -13.40 -9.60 -23.05
CA GLN A 75 -13.97 -10.54 -22.10
C GLN A 75 -12.97 -10.83 -20.98
N ILE A 76 -13.39 -10.53 -19.75
CA ILE A 76 -12.61 -10.82 -18.56
C ILE A 76 -13.06 -12.18 -18.02
N ARG A 77 -12.10 -12.96 -17.51
CA ARG A 77 -12.41 -14.24 -16.85
C ARG A 77 -13.17 -13.97 -15.54
N GLU A 78 -14.03 -14.90 -15.16
CA GLU A 78 -14.79 -14.83 -13.93
C GLU A 78 -13.87 -14.67 -12.71
N GLY A 79 -14.14 -13.67 -11.87
CA GLY A 79 -13.31 -13.31 -10.70
C GLY A 79 -12.20 -12.27 -10.96
N LEU A 80 -11.96 -11.88 -12.22
CA LEU A 80 -11.06 -10.78 -12.57
C LEU A 80 -11.86 -9.50 -12.86
N HIS A 81 -11.25 -8.35 -12.59
CA HIS A 81 -11.82 -7.02 -12.75
C HIS A 81 -11.02 -6.22 -13.77
N TYR A 82 -11.67 -5.31 -14.49
CA TYR A 82 -10.98 -4.49 -15.48
C TYR A 82 -10.28 -3.31 -14.82
N ASN A 83 -9.02 -3.07 -15.18
CA ASN A 83 -8.32 -1.85 -14.84
C ASN A 83 -7.31 -1.50 -15.95
N PRO A 84 -7.46 -0.36 -16.65
CA PRO A 84 -6.59 0.01 -17.77
C PRO A 84 -5.15 0.31 -17.35
N TYR A 85 -4.92 0.68 -16.08
CA TYR A 85 -3.59 0.98 -15.56
C TYR A 85 -2.82 -0.30 -15.17
N PHE A 86 -3.51 -1.41 -14.97
CA PHE A 86 -2.87 -2.68 -14.65
C PHE A 86 -2.32 -3.34 -15.93
N PRO A 87 -1.06 -3.83 -15.92
CA PRO A 87 -0.51 -4.53 -17.08
C PRO A 87 -1.34 -5.78 -17.40
N GLY A 88 -1.94 -5.80 -18.60
CA GLY A 88 -2.84 -6.86 -19.04
C GLY A 88 -4.32 -6.60 -18.81
N GLY A 89 -4.68 -5.45 -18.22
CA GLY A 89 -6.08 -4.97 -18.15
C GLY A 89 -6.99 -5.71 -17.17
N ALA A 90 -6.59 -6.88 -16.66
CA ALA A 90 -7.38 -7.72 -15.77
C ALA A 90 -6.66 -7.94 -14.44
N ILE A 91 -7.29 -7.53 -13.34
CA ILE A 91 -6.76 -7.62 -11.97
C ILE A 91 -7.66 -8.49 -11.09
N ALA A 92 -7.07 -9.31 -10.22
CA ALA A 92 -7.81 -10.18 -9.28
C ALA A 92 -8.43 -9.42 -8.10
N MET A 93 -8.03 -8.15 -7.90
CA MET A 93 -8.49 -7.30 -6.82
C MET A 93 -9.78 -6.56 -7.23
N PRO A 94 -10.87 -6.66 -6.46
CA PRO A 94 -12.07 -5.85 -6.69
C PRO A 94 -11.82 -4.37 -6.33
N LYS A 95 -12.74 -3.49 -6.73
CA LYS A 95 -12.71 -2.08 -6.33
C LYS A 95 -12.97 -1.99 -4.82
N MET A 96 -11.93 -1.67 -4.05
CA MET A 96 -12.00 -1.58 -2.59
C MET A 96 -12.42 -0.19 -2.09
N LEU A 97 -12.08 0.87 -2.82
CA LEU A 97 -12.43 2.24 -2.44
C LEU A 97 -13.79 2.59 -3.03
N MET A 98 -14.74 2.92 -2.17
CA MET A 98 -16.07 3.41 -2.53
C MET A 98 -16.34 4.69 -1.76
N ASP A 99 -17.05 5.64 -2.36
CA ASP A 99 -17.43 6.89 -1.69
C ASP A 99 -18.19 6.59 -0.39
N GLY A 100 -17.74 7.18 0.72
CA GLY A 100 -18.34 7.02 2.05
C GLY A 100 -18.05 5.68 2.71
N ALA A 101 -17.06 4.90 2.26
CA ALA A 101 -16.72 3.62 2.87
C ALA A 101 -16.18 3.74 4.31
N ILE A 102 -15.61 4.89 4.66
CA ILE A 102 -14.99 5.16 5.97
C ILE A 102 -15.46 6.54 6.43
N GLU A 103 -15.63 6.73 7.74
CA GLU A 103 -15.82 8.04 8.34
C GLU A 103 -14.48 8.52 8.92
N TYR A 104 -13.97 9.65 8.43
CA TYR A 104 -12.77 10.23 8.98
C TYR A 104 -13.06 10.94 10.31
N GLU A 105 -12.14 10.83 11.27
CA GLU A 105 -12.28 11.45 12.60
C GLU A 105 -12.21 12.99 12.56
N ASP A 106 -11.62 13.56 11.51
CA ASP A 106 -11.46 15.00 11.31
C ASP A 106 -12.66 15.65 10.59
N GLY A 107 -13.64 14.84 10.15
CA GLY A 107 -14.80 15.31 9.40
C GLY A 107 -14.56 15.58 7.91
N THR A 108 -13.40 15.18 7.37
CA THR A 108 -13.12 15.26 5.92
C THR A 108 -14.10 14.35 5.14
N PRO A 109 -14.62 14.79 3.99
CA PRO A 109 -15.49 13.94 3.18
C PRO A 109 -14.70 12.76 2.57
N ALA A 110 -15.12 11.55 2.90
CA ALA A 110 -14.53 10.30 2.42
C ALA A 110 -14.90 9.96 0.97
N THR A 111 -14.42 10.78 0.04
CA THR A 111 -14.48 10.49 -1.39
C THR A 111 -13.39 9.50 -1.79
N GLU A 112 -13.61 8.74 -2.85
CA GLU A 112 -12.68 7.77 -3.43
C GLU A 112 -11.32 8.40 -3.72
N ALA A 113 -11.31 9.61 -4.30
CA ALA A 113 -10.08 10.33 -4.60
C ALA A 113 -9.32 10.75 -3.33
N GLN A 114 -10.04 11.17 -2.28
CA GLN A 114 -9.43 11.54 -1.01
C GLN A 114 -8.80 10.32 -0.32
N MET A 115 -9.56 9.23 -0.20
CA MET A 115 -9.05 7.97 0.36
C MET A 115 -7.87 7.42 -0.44
N GLY A 116 -7.94 7.48 -1.77
CA GLY A 116 -6.84 7.06 -2.64
C GLY A 116 -5.57 7.87 -2.40
N LYS A 117 -5.70 9.19 -2.25
CA LYS A 117 -4.57 10.09 -1.97
C LYS A 117 -3.95 9.80 -0.61
N ASP A 118 -4.77 9.59 0.42
CA ASP A 118 -4.30 9.37 1.79
C ASP A 118 -3.58 8.02 1.91
N VAL A 119 -4.14 6.96 1.32
CA VAL A 119 -3.51 5.63 1.28
C VAL A 119 -2.17 5.67 0.52
N VAL A 120 -2.13 6.33 -0.62
CA VAL A 120 -0.88 6.46 -1.41
C VAL A 120 0.18 7.25 -0.67
N SER A 121 -0.22 8.32 0.02
CA SER A 121 0.70 9.11 0.85
C SER A 121 1.28 8.27 1.98
N PHE A 122 0.45 7.49 2.67
CA PHE A 122 0.88 6.55 3.70
C PHE A 122 1.83 5.47 3.15
N LEU A 123 1.50 4.85 2.02
CA LEU A 123 2.35 3.85 1.38
C LEU A 123 3.69 4.42 0.91
N SER A 124 3.72 5.69 0.49
CA SER A 124 4.98 6.33 0.18
C SER A 124 5.84 6.56 1.41
N TRP A 125 5.23 6.99 2.51
CA TRP A 125 5.95 7.15 3.77
C TRP A 125 6.47 5.80 4.27
N ALA A 126 5.67 4.74 4.18
CA ALA A 126 6.09 3.39 4.55
C ALA A 126 7.29 2.89 3.72
N ALA A 127 7.37 3.28 2.45
CA ALA A 127 8.48 2.90 1.57
C ALA A 127 9.73 3.80 1.70
N GLU A 128 9.57 5.04 2.16
CA GLU A 128 10.63 6.03 2.37
C GLU A 128 10.38 6.88 3.64
N PRO A 129 10.55 6.31 4.84
CA PRO A 129 10.36 7.06 6.09
C PRO A 129 11.39 8.18 6.25
N GLU A 130 12.56 8.07 5.60
CA GLU A 130 13.66 9.03 5.65
C GLU A 130 13.50 10.22 4.69
N MET A 131 12.37 10.32 3.96
CA MET A 131 12.20 11.31 2.89
C MET A 131 12.39 12.76 3.36
N GLU A 132 11.91 13.11 4.56
CA GLU A 132 12.01 14.46 5.10
C GLU A 132 13.44 14.81 5.47
N GLU A 133 14.11 13.95 6.24
CA GLU A 133 15.51 14.11 6.65
C GLU A 133 16.43 14.20 5.42
N ARG A 134 16.27 13.29 4.45
CA ARG A 134 17.02 13.30 3.19
C ARG A 134 16.86 14.61 2.40
N LYS A 135 15.66 15.20 2.38
CA LYS A 135 15.40 16.48 1.69
C LYS A 135 16.01 17.66 2.43
N LEU A 136 15.98 17.64 3.77
CA LEU A 136 16.62 18.66 4.60
C LEU A 136 18.13 18.64 4.42
N ASP A 137 18.74 17.47 4.51
CA ASP A 137 20.19 17.28 4.31
C ASP A 137 20.61 17.66 2.89
N GLY A 138 19.82 17.26 1.89
CA GLY A 138 20.04 17.64 0.49
C GLY A 138 20.02 19.15 0.29
N CYS A 139 19.00 19.83 0.82
CA CYS A 139 18.89 21.28 0.75
C CYS A 139 20.07 21.98 1.46
N GLN A 140 20.47 21.46 2.63
CA GLN A 140 21.61 21.98 3.38
C GLN A 140 22.94 21.78 2.65
N MET A 141 23.12 20.69 1.91
CA MET A 141 24.31 20.44 1.10
C MET A 141 24.32 21.27 -0.18
N ASP A 142 23.17 21.40 -0.85
CA ASP A 142 23.05 22.10 -2.13
C ASP A 142 23.27 23.61 -2.00
N LEU A 143 22.71 24.23 -0.95
CA LEU A 143 22.85 25.67 -0.65
C LEU A 143 24.31 26.17 -0.67
N PRO A 144 25.26 25.60 0.10
CA PRO A 144 26.65 26.02 0.10
C PRO A 144 27.34 25.73 -1.23
N THR A 145 27.06 24.60 -1.90
CA THR A 145 27.64 24.33 -3.24
C THR A 145 27.21 25.34 -4.29
N VAL A 146 25.95 25.79 -4.30
CA VAL A 146 25.48 26.81 -5.24
C VAL A 146 26.14 28.16 -4.95
N THR A 147 26.36 28.51 -3.67
CA THR A 147 27.06 29.75 -3.31
C THR A 147 28.57 29.72 -3.57
N CYS A 148 29.23 28.55 -3.45
CA CYS A 148 30.65 28.40 -3.75
C CYS A 148 30.97 28.24 -5.25
N SER A 149 29.96 27.92 -6.07
CA SER A 149 30.12 27.74 -7.53
C SER A 149 29.87 29.01 -8.34
N SER A 150 29.61 30.15 -7.68
CA SER A 150 29.46 31.45 -8.34
C SER A 150 30.78 32.24 -8.24
N PRO A 151 31.52 32.44 -9.34
CA PRO A 151 32.77 33.22 -9.38
C PRO A 151 32.54 34.73 -9.27
#